data_AF-A0A7V5V5H2-F1
#
_entry.id   AF-A0A7V5V5H2-F1
#
_cell.length_a   1.000
_cell.length_b   1.000
_cell.length_c   1.000
_cell.angle_alpha   90.00
_cell.angle_beta   90.00
_cell.angle_gamma   90.00
#
_symmetry.space_group_name_H-M   'P 1'
#
loop_
_entity.id
_entity.type
_entity.pdbx_description
1 polymer ?
#
loop_
_entity_poly.entity_id
_entity_poly.type
_entity_poly.pdbx_seq_one_letter_code
_entity_poly.pdbx_strand_id
1 'polypeptide(L)' 'VILSSAYQEYKQDFGTWASEEYIVKSANMDELKAAVHKYLDD' A
#
# COMPACT_ATOMS: atom_id res chain seq x y z
N VAL A 1 -4.23 2.52 7.54
CA VAL A 1 -3.17 3.28 6.82
C VAL A 1 -2.56 2.44 5.70
N ILE A 2 -2.64 2.94 4.45
CA ILE A 2 -1.99 2.30 3.28
C ILE A 2 -0.70 3.08 2.96
N LEU A 3 0.44 2.40 2.88
CA LEU A 3 1.71 2.97 2.44
C LEU A 3 1.88 2.74 0.93
N SER A 4 2.08 3.82 0.17
CA SER A 4 2.33 3.75 -1.28
C SER A 4 3.65 4.42 -1.64
N SER A 5 4.61 3.65 -2.13
CA SER A 5 5.99 4.09 -2.37
C SER A 5 6.53 3.57 -3.70
N ALA A 6 7.43 4.31 -4.35
CA ALA A 6 8.09 3.85 -5.59
C ALA A 6 9.16 2.78 -5.36
N TYR A 7 9.52 2.52 -4.10
CA TYR A 7 10.62 1.64 -3.72
C TYR A 7 10.05 0.37 -3.09
N GLN A 8 10.49 -0.78 -3.56
CA GLN A 8 10.02 -2.07 -3.06
C GLN A 8 10.74 -2.48 -1.77
N GLU A 9 11.94 -1.96 -1.56
CA GLU A 9 12.88 -2.35 -0.52
C GLU A 9 12.36 -2.00 0.88
N TYR A 10 11.63 -0.89 1.02
CA TYR A 10 11.07 -0.51 2.33
C TYR A 10 9.92 -1.39 2.77
N LYS A 11 9.41 -2.31 1.95
CA LYS A 11 8.38 -3.28 2.37
C LYS A 11 8.87 -4.17 3.53
N GLN A 12 10.18 -4.36 3.65
CA GLN A 12 10.81 -5.15 4.72
C GLN A 12 11.26 -4.30 5.91
N ASP A 13 11.08 -2.98 5.86
CA ASP A 13 11.47 -2.09 6.94
C ASP A 13 10.51 -2.26 8.13
N PHE A 14 11.04 -2.30 9.35
CA PHE A 14 10.22 -2.43 10.56
C PHE A 14 9.22 -1.27 10.70
N GLY A 15 9.53 -0.10 10.13
CA GLY A 15 8.64 1.05 10.10
C GLY A 15 7.35 0.83 9.30
N THR A 16 7.32 -0.10 8.34
CA THR A 16 6.14 -0.35 7.49
C THR A 16 5.21 -1.41 8.07
N TRP A 17 5.61 -2.11 9.12
CA TRP A 17 4.80 -3.16 9.76
C TRP A 17 3.54 -2.62 10.44
N ALA A 18 3.53 -1.34 10.79
CA ALA A 18 2.35 -0.69 11.36
C ALA A 18 1.27 -0.35 10.30
N SER A 19 1.57 -0.52 9.01
CA SER A 19 0.60 -0.32 7.94
C SER A 19 -0.17 -1.60 7.61
N GLU A 20 -1.43 -1.44 7.23
CA GLU A 20 -2.32 -2.52 6.84
C GLU A 20 -1.93 -3.06 5.47
N GLU A 21 -1.44 -2.20 4.58
CA GLU A 21 -0.90 -2.58 3.27
C GLU A 21 0.26 -1.68 2.83
N TYR A 22 1.21 -2.28 2.12
CA TYR A 22 2.31 -1.60 1.42
C TYR A 22 2.26 -1.92 -0.08
N ILE A 23 2.00 -0.89 -0.89
CA ILE A 23 1.82 -0.99 -2.34
C ILE A 23 2.93 -0.24 -3.06
N VAL A 24 3.60 -0.92 -4.00
CA VAL A 24 4.61 -0.27 -4.85
C VAL A 24 3.90 0.54 -5.94
N LYS A 25 4.31 1.80 -6.11
CA LYS A 25 3.73 2.69 -7.13
C LYS A 25 3.92 2.11 -8.52
N SER A 26 2.83 2.12 -9.28
CA SER A 26 2.78 1.71 -10.67
C SER A 26 1.96 2.74 -11.46
N ALA A 27 2.13 2.77 -12.77
CA ALA A 27 1.24 3.52 -13.66
C ALA A 27 -0.19 2.95 -13.64
N ASN A 28 -0.33 1.66 -13.39
CA ASN A 28 -1.62 1.05 -13.10
C ASN A 28 -1.98 1.29 -11.61
N MET A 29 -3.12 1.95 -11.36
CA MET A 29 -3.61 2.27 -10.02
C MET A 29 -4.67 1.30 -9.49
N ASP A 30 -5.01 0.24 -10.22
CA ASP A 30 -6.10 -0.68 -9.87
C ASP A 30 -5.85 -1.34 -8.50
N GLU A 31 -4.61 -1.74 -8.21
CA GLU A 31 -4.21 -2.31 -6.92
C GLU A 31 -4.45 -1.34 -5.76
N LEU A 32 -4.02 -0.09 -5.91
CA LEU A 32 -4.21 0.94 -4.90
C LEU A 32 -5.69 1.25 -4.66
N LYS A 33 -6.48 1.34 -5.73
CA LYS A 33 -7.93 1.60 -5.62
C LYS A 33 -8.64 0.45 -4.93
N ALA A 34 -8.32 -0.80 -5.28
CA ALA A 34 -8.89 -1.98 -4.65
C ALA A 34 -8.58 -2.01 -3.14
N ALA A 35 -7.36 -1.66 -2.75
CA ALA A 35 -6.96 -1.54 -1.35
C ALA A 35 -7.76 -0.46 -0.62
N VAL A 36 -7.93 0.72 -1.22
CA VAL A 36 -8.73 1.81 -0.63
C VAL A 36 -10.17 1.36 -0.39
N HIS A 37 -10.82 0.73 -1.36
CA HIS A 37 -12.18 0.21 -1.22
C HIS A 37 -12.28 -0.85 -0.13
N LYS A 38 -11.33 -1.80 -0.09
CA LYS A 38 -11.27 -2.85 0.94
C LYS A 38 -11.27 -2.32 2.38
N TYR A 39 -10.71 -1.13 2.63
CA TYR A 39 -10.58 -0.56 3.98
C TYR A 39 -11.56 0.60 4.27
N LEU A 40 -12.32 1.08 3.28
CA LEU A 40 -13.26 2.20 3.45
C LEU A 40 -14.72 1.82 3.19
N ASP A 41 -14.98 0.77 2.44
CA ASP A 41 -16.34 0.31 2.18
C ASP A 41 -16.76 -0.63 3.33
N ASP A 42 -17.77 -0.23 4.11
CA ASP A 42 -18.32 -0.97 5.27
C ASP A 42 -18.90 -2.35 4.90
#